data_AF-A0A0L9UH42-F1
#
_entry.id   AF-A0A0L9UH42-F1
#
_cell.length_a   1.000
_cell.length_b   1.000
_cell.length_c   1.000
_cell.angle_alpha   90.00
_cell.angle_beta   90.00
_cell.angle_gamma   90.00
#
_symmetry.space_group_name_H-M   'P 1'
#
loop_
_entity.id
_entity.type
_entity.pdbx_description
1 polymer ?
#
loop_
_entity_poly.entity_id
_entity_poly.type
_entity_poly.pdbx_seq_one_letter_code
_entity_poly.pdbx_strand_id
1 'polypeptide(L)'
;MKPSTESNNTIIIDIGSSIRSPSFVEKDQQLNIPLLLRQPSYATHELQNLRTTLQCCALDHSSFLTKLVSYVVFVFLTITVPLFTSLFVHIPASQLDPFSFNKLLQLPQSALAIFAFFTLSRFFPSYGLRQLLFLDVLQDDSINVRRGYTRHIQKAFRYLACMVLPSFIVELVHKIIFFSRVEISVPCGTLLNWVVFVLVLLSWVYRTGLFLLACVIFRLTCELQILRFEGLHKLFEGRESDANTIFREHVRIRRQLWITSHRYRFFIISCLVTITVSQLTSLLLVLESKSDTTFFNSGDLVICSAVQLCGFVLCLTGAARITHRAQGIVSIAAKWHMVMTNASAESDQCKGETSEVSPSPSATDSESSEIHISVTPQPCSFHTRQALVTYLHHNCGGITLFGFVLDRGLLHTLFGFELSMVLWILSMVVV
;
A
#
# COMPACT_ATOMS: atom_id res chain seq x y z
N MET A 1 19.47 54.54 -41.04
CA MET A 1 20.45 54.35 -42.13
C MET A 1 20.81 52.87 -42.19
N LYS A 2 21.08 52.33 -43.39
CA LYS A 2 21.52 50.95 -43.72
C LYS A 2 22.79 51.12 -44.62
N PRO A 3 23.52 50.07 -45.07
CA PRO A 3 23.64 48.68 -44.62
C PRO A 3 25.12 48.16 -44.57
N SER A 4 25.33 46.89 -44.16
CA SER A 4 26.33 45.92 -44.72
C SER A 4 26.22 44.60 -43.91
N THR A 5 26.20 43.36 -44.44
CA THR A 5 26.05 42.78 -45.80
C THR A 5 27.31 42.31 -46.55
N GLU A 6 27.76 41.10 -46.18
CA GLU A 6 28.50 40.05 -46.95
C GLU A 6 28.01 38.68 -46.38
N SER A 7 27.89 37.51 -47.03
CA SER A 7 28.02 36.98 -48.41
C SER A 7 29.40 37.06 -49.09
N ASN A 8 29.99 35.97 -49.63
CA ASN A 8 29.52 34.57 -49.80
C ASN A 8 30.71 33.63 -50.19
N ASN A 9 30.58 32.30 -50.05
CA ASN A 9 30.88 31.35 -51.15
C ASN A 9 30.70 29.85 -50.80
N THR A 10 30.37 29.07 -51.82
CA THR A 10 30.12 27.62 -51.79
C THR A 10 31.20 26.88 -52.58
N ILE A 11 31.55 25.66 -52.18
CA ILE A 11 32.21 24.69 -53.09
C ILE A 11 31.36 23.42 -53.10
N ILE A 12 30.90 23.05 -54.30
CA ILE A 12 30.28 21.76 -54.61
C ILE A 12 31.28 21.00 -55.48
N ILE A 13 31.52 19.73 -55.17
CA ILE A 13 32.08 18.77 -56.12
C ILE A 13 31.20 17.52 -56.05
N ASP A 14 30.63 17.15 -57.19
CA ASP A 14 29.78 15.97 -57.37
C ASP A 14 30.39 15.11 -58.49
N ILE A 15 30.63 13.83 -58.20
CA ILE A 15 31.02 12.78 -59.15
C ILE A 15 30.36 11.48 -58.67
N GLY A 16 29.43 10.93 -59.45
CA GLY A 16 28.62 9.76 -59.08
C GLY A 16 28.81 8.53 -59.96
N SER A 17 28.06 7.47 -59.61
CA SER A 17 28.01 6.14 -60.25
C SER A 17 29.29 5.27 -60.08
N SER A 18 29.26 3.94 -60.11
CA SER A 18 28.19 2.99 -60.49
C SER A 18 28.46 1.55 -59.96
N ILE A 19 27.44 0.68 -59.94
CA ILE A 19 27.54 -0.82 -59.97
C ILE A 19 28.39 -1.47 -58.83
N ARG A 20 27.81 -2.20 -57.84
CA ARG A 20 27.26 -3.56 -58.01
C ARG A 20 26.64 -4.07 -56.69
N SER A 21 25.46 -4.68 -56.76
CA SER A 21 24.91 -5.51 -55.69
C SER A 21 25.48 -6.94 -55.74
N PRO A 22 25.49 -7.65 -54.60
CA PRO A 22 24.66 -8.85 -54.56
C PRO A 22 23.73 -8.87 -53.35
N SER A 23 22.48 -9.26 -53.58
CA SER A 23 21.58 -9.69 -52.52
C SER A 23 21.99 -11.05 -51.99
N PHE A 24 22.14 -11.19 -50.68
CA PHE A 24 21.92 -12.48 -50.01
C PHE A 24 20.78 -12.33 -49.01
N VAL A 25 19.84 -13.29 -49.07
CA VAL A 25 18.66 -13.32 -48.23
C VAL A 25 18.93 -14.26 -47.07
N GLU A 26 19.03 -13.70 -45.87
CA GLU A 26 18.89 -14.47 -44.64
C GLU A 26 17.81 -13.81 -43.79
N LYS A 27 16.69 -14.53 -43.64
CA LYS A 27 15.51 -14.10 -42.87
C LYS A 27 15.67 -14.51 -41.40
N ASP A 28 14.70 -14.09 -40.60
CA ASP A 28 14.39 -14.67 -39.27
C ASP A 28 15.30 -14.28 -38.09
N GLN A 29 15.81 -13.04 -38.07
CA GLN A 29 16.29 -12.38 -36.84
C GLN A 29 15.42 -11.17 -36.40
N GLN A 30 14.12 -11.14 -36.74
CA GLN A 30 13.21 -10.04 -36.35
C GLN A 30 12.12 -10.40 -35.32
N LEU A 31 12.01 -11.66 -34.89
CA LEU A 31 10.98 -12.10 -33.93
C LEU A 31 11.49 -12.15 -32.48
N ASN A 32 11.70 -11.00 -31.83
CA ASN A 32 11.64 -10.90 -30.35
C ASN A 32 11.61 -9.48 -29.72
N ILE A 33 11.65 -8.39 -30.50
CA ILE A 33 11.67 -7.01 -29.97
C ILE A 33 10.27 -6.33 -29.72
N PRO A 34 9.08 -6.98 -29.80
CA PRO A 34 7.80 -6.32 -29.45
C PRO A 34 7.36 -6.47 -27.98
N LEU A 35 8.11 -7.19 -27.12
CA LEU A 35 7.67 -7.46 -25.73
C LEU A 35 8.13 -6.42 -24.69
N LEU A 36 9.29 -5.78 -24.88
CA LEU A 36 9.85 -4.85 -23.89
C LEU A 36 9.09 -3.51 -23.82
N LEU A 37 8.66 -2.98 -24.97
CA LEU A 37 7.81 -1.77 -25.03
C LEU A 37 6.34 -2.02 -24.64
N ARG A 38 5.87 -3.27 -24.58
CA ARG A 38 4.46 -3.58 -24.25
C ARG A 38 4.18 -3.66 -22.75
N GLN A 39 5.20 -3.76 -21.90
CA GLN A 39 5.05 -3.73 -20.45
C GLN A 39 4.80 -2.34 -19.83
N PRO A 40 5.47 -1.23 -20.24
CA PRO A 40 5.21 0.09 -19.65
C PRO A 40 3.79 0.61 -19.88
N SER A 41 3.13 0.28 -21.00
CA SER A 41 1.73 0.68 -21.25
C SER A 41 0.76 -0.01 -20.29
N TYR A 42 0.95 -1.31 -20.01
CA TYR A 42 0.08 -2.04 -19.08
C TYR A 42 0.16 -1.50 -17.63
N ALA A 43 1.38 -1.25 -17.13
CA ALA A 43 1.56 -0.67 -15.80
C ALA A 43 0.96 0.74 -15.68
N THR A 44 1.04 1.53 -16.75
CA THR A 44 0.41 2.85 -16.83
C THR A 44 -1.12 2.74 -16.84
N HIS A 45 -1.70 1.77 -17.54
CA HIS A 45 -3.14 1.53 -17.58
C HIS A 45 -3.71 1.12 -16.21
N GLU A 46 -3.03 0.27 -15.44
CA GLU A 46 -3.47 -0.09 -14.08
C GLU A 46 -3.38 1.11 -13.11
N LEU A 47 -2.37 1.98 -13.24
CA LEU A 47 -2.35 3.25 -12.50
C LEU A 47 -3.44 4.23 -12.96
N GLN A 48 -3.79 4.24 -14.24
CA GLN A 48 -4.87 5.06 -14.77
C GLN A 48 -6.22 4.57 -14.25
N ASN A 49 -6.46 3.26 -14.22
CA ASN A 49 -7.63 2.65 -13.59
C ASN A 49 -7.72 3.00 -12.09
N LEU A 50 -6.59 2.99 -11.37
CA LEU A 50 -6.54 3.50 -9.99
C LEU A 50 -6.90 4.98 -9.89
N ARG A 51 -6.34 5.83 -10.75
CA ARG A 51 -6.69 7.25 -10.80
C ARG A 51 -8.18 7.44 -11.08
N THR A 52 -8.74 6.75 -12.08
CA THR A 52 -10.17 6.81 -12.43
C THR A 52 -11.06 6.29 -11.30
N THR A 53 -10.67 5.22 -10.59
CA THR A 53 -11.38 4.74 -9.39
C THR A 53 -11.40 5.83 -8.31
N LEU A 54 -10.27 6.47 -8.03
CA LEU A 54 -10.17 7.55 -7.04
C LEU A 54 -10.98 8.79 -7.45
N GLN A 55 -10.96 9.15 -8.75
CA GLN A 55 -11.78 10.22 -9.30
C GLN A 55 -13.28 9.90 -9.17
N CYS A 56 -13.69 8.65 -9.44
CA CYS A 56 -15.05 8.16 -9.27
C CYS A 56 -15.50 8.13 -7.80
N CYS A 57 -14.59 7.87 -6.85
CA CYS A 57 -14.81 8.04 -5.41
C CYS A 57 -14.81 9.51 -4.95
N ALA A 58 -14.92 10.47 -5.89
CA ALA A 58 -14.92 11.91 -5.64
C ALA A 58 -13.70 12.41 -4.84
N LEU A 59 -12.50 11.87 -5.14
CA LEU A 59 -11.21 12.32 -4.56
C LEU A 59 -10.37 13.15 -5.53
N ASP A 60 -10.93 13.64 -6.64
CA ASP A 60 -10.19 14.43 -7.63
C ASP A 60 -9.86 15.84 -7.10
N HIS A 61 -8.55 16.08 -6.91
CA HIS A 61 -7.98 17.33 -6.41
C HIS A 61 -7.28 18.16 -7.52
N SER A 62 -7.54 17.88 -8.79
CA SER A 62 -6.89 18.52 -9.95
C SER A 62 -7.10 20.04 -10.06
N SER A 63 -8.21 20.56 -9.55
CA SER A 63 -8.46 22.00 -9.46
C SER A 63 -9.19 22.35 -8.16
N PHE A 64 -9.17 23.63 -7.77
CA PHE A 64 -9.92 24.12 -6.61
C PHE A 64 -11.43 23.86 -6.73
N LEU A 65 -12.00 24.01 -7.93
CA LEU A 65 -13.42 23.72 -8.20
C LEU A 65 -13.71 22.22 -8.12
N THR A 66 -12.86 21.37 -8.71
CA THR A 66 -13.00 19.91 -8.61
C THR A 66 -12.92 19.46 -7.15
N LYS A 67 -12.02 20.05 -6.36
CA LYS A 67 -11.91 19.81 -4.92
C LYS A 67 -13.16 20.28 -4.16
N LEU A 68 -13.71 21.45 -4.48
CA LEU A 68 -14.94 21.92 -3.83
C LEU A 68 -16.12 20.98 -4.11
N VAL A 69 -16.30 20.57 -5.37
CA VAL A 69 -17.33 19.58 -5.78
C VAL A 69 -17.09 18.23 -5.08
N SER A 70 -15.84 17.76 -5.03
CA SER A 70 -15.42 16.56 -4.28
C SER A 70 -15.88 16.61 -2.82
N TYR A 71 -15.61 17.71 -2.12
CA TYR A 71 -16.01 17.88 -0.71
C TYR A 71 -17.54 18.02 -0.55
N VAL A 72 -18.23 18.68 -1.48
CA VAL A 72 -19.71 18.80 -1.44
C VAL A 72 -20.38 17.44 -1.67
N VAL A 73 -19.95 16.67 -2.67
CA VAL A 73 -20.44 15.31 -2.93
C VAL A 73 -20.14 14.39 -1.75
N PHE A 74 -18.93 14.50 -1.17
CA PHE A 74 -18.55 13.78 0.04
C PHE A 74 -19.49 14.10 1.22
N VAL A 75 -19.70 15.38 1.56
CA VAL A 75 -20.60 15.80 2.65
C VAL A 75 -22.04 15.34 2.38
N PHE A 76 -22.51 15.46 1.14
CA PHE A 76 -23.85 15.03 0.76
C PHE A 76 -24.05 13.53 0.99
N LEU A 77 -23.20 12.67 0.43
CA LEU A 77 -23.33 11.21 0.55
C LEU A 77 -22.94 10.67 1.93
N THR A 78 -22.10 11.39 2.69
CA THR A 78 -21.57 10.91 3.98
C THR A 78 -22.32 11.46 5.19
N ILE A 79 -23.00 12.61 5.07
CA ILE A 79 -23.64 13.32 6.19
C ILE A 79 -25.08 13.73 5.84
N THR A 80 -25.35 14.34 4.69
CA THR A 80 -26.69 14.85 4.36
C THR A 80 -27.70 13.73 4.09
N VAL A 81 -27.37 12.76 3.22
CA VAL A 81 -28.22 11.60 2.92
C VAL A 81 -28.55 10.77 4.18
N PRO A 82 -27.57 10.33 5.01
CA PRO A 82 -27.90 9.58 6.22
C PRO A 82 -28.80 10.35 7.18
N LEU A 83 -28.50 11.62 7.44
CA LEU A 83 -29.31 12.47 8.31
C LEU A 83 -30.73 12.64 7.77
N PHE A 84 -30.89 12.81 6.46
CA PHE A 84 -32.20 12.84 5.80
C PHE A 84 -32.96 11.52 6.00
N THR A 85 -32.33 10.36 5.75
CA THR A 85 -32.96 9.05 6.01
C THR A 85 -33.37 8.90 7.48
N SER A 86 -32.53 9.33 8.42
CA SER A 86 -32.82 9.30 9.87
C SER A 86 -33.92 10.27 10.33
N LEU A 87 -34.33 11.24 9.51
CA LEU A 87 -35.36 12.23 9.83
C LEU A 87 -36.68 12.00 9.09
N PHE A 88 -36.63 11.45 7.88
CA PHE A 88 -37.80 11.29 6.99
C PHE A 88 -38.35 9.86 6.91
N VAL A 89 -37.59 8.83 7.31
CA VAL A 89 -38.13 7.45 7.40
C VAL A 89 -38.77 7.24 8.77
N HIS A 90 -40.07 7.52 8.85
CA HIS A 90 -40.88 7.24 10.04
C HIS A 90 -41.62 5.90 9.87
N ILE A 91 -41.43 4.99 10.83
CA ILE A 91 -42.03 3.64 10.86
C ILE A 91 -43.08 3.64 11.98
N PRO A 92 -44.28 3.08 11.79
CA PRO A 92 -45.33 3.07 12.81
C PRO A 92 -44.88 2.38 14.11
N ALA A 93 -45.24 2.99 15.25
CA ALA A 93 -44.65 2.74 16.57
C ALA A 93 -45.18 1.48 17.29
N SER A 94 -45.24 0.32 16.61
CA SER A 94 -45.75 -0.95 17.15
C SER A 94 -44.68 -2.02 17.41
N GLN A 95 -43.39 -1.70 17.21
CA GLN A 95 -42.25 -2.56 17.59
C GLN A 95 -41.15 -1.75 18.28
N LEU A 96 -40.44 -2.38 19.22
CA LEU A 96 -39.51 -1.74 20.15
C LEU A 96 -38.28 -1.15 19.43
N ASP A 97 -38.26 0.19 19.32
CA ASP A 97 -37.26 1.07 18.71
C ASP A 97 -36.18 0.47 17.77
N PRO A 98 -36.55 0.11 16.52
CA PRO A 98 -35.60 -0.04 15.40
C PRO A 98 -34.76 1.22 15.12
N PHE A 99 -35.21 2.37 15.62
CA PHE A 99 -34.64 3.69 15.40
C PHE A 99 -33.29 3.90 16.11
N SER A 100 -33.12 3.32 17.30
CA SER A 100 -31.87 3.42 18.07
C SER A 100 -30.72 2.74 17.33
N PHE A 101 -30.88 1.47 16.96
CA PHE A 101 -29.93 0.68 16.19
C PHE A 101 -29.52 1.35 14.87
N ASN A 102 -30.50 1.77 14.05
CA ASN A 102 -30.21 2.40 12.76
C ASN A 102 -29.40 3.70 12.91
N LYS A 103 -29.83 4.58 13.82
CA LYS A 103 -29.15 5.86 14.06
C LYS A 103 -27.75 5.68 14.64
N LEU A 104 -27.57 4.67 15.51
CA LEU A 104 -26.31 4.38 16.17
C LEU A 104 -25.33 3.60 15.27
N LEU A 105 -25.80 2.81 14.31
CA LEU A 105 -24.99 2.18 13.27
C LEU A 105 -24.47 3.21 12.24
N GLN A 106 -25.32 4.17 11.89
CA GLN A 106 -25.05 5.15 10.85
C GLN A 106 -23.92 6.13 11.23
N LEU A 107 -23.71 6.38 12.53
CA LEU A 107 -22.65 7.25 13.03
C LEU A 107 -21.22 6.66 12.83
N PRO A 108 -20.88 5.44 13.30
CA PRO A 108 -19.61 4.77 13.01
C PRO A 108 -19.28 4.64 11.53
N GLN A 109 -20.24 4.21 10.69
CA GLN A 109 -20.01 4.05 9.25
C GLN A 109 -19.64 5.39 8.59
N SER A 110 -20.29 6.49 9.02
CA SER A 110 -20.00 7.83 8.51
C SER A 110 -18.69 8.39 9.07
N ALA A 111 -18.37 8.12 10.35
CA ALA A 111 -17.09 8.47 10.96
C ALA A 111 -15.90 7.77 10.26
N LEU A 112 -16.00 6.46 9.98
CA LEU A 112 -15.00 5.72 9.22
C LEU A 112 -14.81 6.30 7.81
N ALA A 113 -15.90 6.67 7.13
CA ALA A 113 -15.83 7.33 5.83
C ALA A 113 -15.17 8.73 5.92
N ILE A 114 -15.42 9.50 6.98
CA ILE A 114 -14.74 10.78 7.26
C ILE A 114 -13.24 10.56 7.50
N PHE A 115 -12.84 9.60 8.34
CA PHE A 115 -11.43 9.30 8.58
C PHE A 115 -10.73 8.79 7.31
N ALA A 116 -11.41 7.97 6.50
CA ALA A 116 -10.91 7.53 5.20
C ALA A 116 -10.74 8.69 4.22
N PHE A 117 -11.76 9.53 4.03
CA PHE A 117 -11.70 10.70 3.16
C PHE A 117 -10.59 11.67 3.57
N PHE A 118 -10.49 11.99 4.87
CA PHE A 118 -9.49 12.92 5.39
C PHE A 118 -8.06 12.37 5.28
N THR A 119 -7.90 11.05 5.39
CA THR A 119 -6.63 10.37 5.15
C THR A 119 -6.25 10.46 3.66
N LEU A 120 -7.16 10.06 2.76
CA LEU A 120 -6.94 10.05 1.31
C LEU A 120 -6.71 11.47 0.74
N SER A 121 -7.54 12.44 1.11
CA SER A 121 -7.40 13.86 0.71
C SER A 121 -6.18 14.56 1.31
N ARG A 122 -5.57 14.03 2.39
CA ARG A 122 -4.25 14.47 2.87
C ARG A 122 -3.09 13.80 2.12
N PHE A 123 -3.29 12.64 1.50
CA PHE A 123 -2.23 11.97 0.74
C PHE A 123 -2.07 12.54 -0.67
N PHE A 124 -3.13 12.56 -1.48
CA PHE A 124 -3.03 12.87 -2.93
C PHE A 124 -2.50 14.29 -3.28
N PRO A 125 -2.76 15.37 -2.51
CA PRO A 125 -2.20 16.69 -2.79
C PRO A 125 -0.77 16.87 -2.28
N SER A 126 -0.33 16.10 -1.27
CA SER A 126 1.06 16.15 -0.78
C SER A 126 2.03 15.40 -1.70
N TYR A 127 1.54 14.30 -2.28
CA TYR A 127 2.30 13.42 -3.17
C TYR A 127 1.34 12.98 -4.28
N GLY A 128 1.61 13.37 -5.52
CA GLY A 128 0.83 12.92 -6.66
C GLY A 128 0.79 11.39 -6.70
N LEU A 129 -0.26 10.78 -7.27
CA LEU A 129 -0.51 9.33 -7.17
C LEU A 129 0.74 8.48 -7.45
N ARG A 130 1.53 8.86 -8.47
CA ARG A 130 2.80 8.23 -8.85
C ARG A 130 3.86 8.29 -7.74
N GLN A 131 3.97 9.43 -7.05
CA GLN A 131 4.93 9.70 -5.99
C GLN A 131 4.52 9.07 -4.66
N LEU A 132 3.22 9.05 -4.35
CA LEU A 132 2.63 8.32 -3.22
C LEU A 132 2.89 6.81 -3.33
N LEU A 133 2.80 6.30 -4.55
CA LEU A 133 3.15 4.92 -4.90
C LEU A 133 4.68 4.72 -5.03
N PHE A 134 5.50 5.76 -4.93
CA PHE A 134 6.96 5.73 -5.16
C PHE A 134 7.37 5.21 -6.55
N LEU A 135 6.50 5.33 -7.57
CA LEU A 135 6.75 4.96 -8.96
C LEU A 135 7.80 5.84 -9.64
N ASP A 136 7.94 7.11 -9.21
CA ASP A 136 8.93 8.03 -9.78
C ASP A 136 10.36 7.54 -9.53
N VAL A 137 10.65 7.12 -8.29
CA VAL A 137 11.90 6.46 -7.91
C VAL A 137 12.04 5.09 -8.57
N LEU A 138 10.91 4.45 -8.92
CA LEU A 138 10.88 3.14 -9.57
C LEU A 138 11.12 3.19 -11.09
N GLN A 139 11.34 4.38 -11.66
CA GLN A 139 11.62 4.55 -13.09
C GLN A 139 13.07 4.14 -13.42
N ASP A 140 13.98 4.34 -12.48
CA ASP A 140 15.40 3.96 -12.54
C ASP A 140 15.66 2.53 -11.98
N ASP A 141 14.68 1.96 -11.26
CA ASP A 141 14.74 0.60 -10.71
C ASP A 141 14.60 -0.50 -11.80
N SER A 142 15.18 -1.67 -11.52
CA SER A 142 15.19 -2.80 -12.46
C SER A 142 13.80 -3.29 -12.91
N ILE A 143 13.71 -3.79 -14.15
CA ILE A 143 12.46 -4.24 -14.80
C ILE A 143 11.71 -5.27 -13.92
N ASN A 144 12.43 -6.14 -13.22
CA ASN A 144 11.86 -7.15 -12.32
C ASN A 144 11.12 -6.55 -11.12
N VAL A 145 11.67 -5.48 -10.52
CA VAL A 145 11.01 -4.73 -9.43
C VAL A 145 9.73 -4.07 -9.95
N ARG A 146 9.79 -3.43 -11.12
CA ARG A 146 8.62 -2.80 -11.78
C ARG A 146 7.51 -3.81 -12.15
N ARG A 147 7.87 -5.03 -12.53
CA ARG A 147 6.91 -6.12 -12.79
C ARG A 147 6.27 -6.63 -11.50
N GLY A 148 7.06 -6.81 -10.44
CA GLY A 148 6.55 -7.14 -9.10
C GLY A 148 5.54 -6.09 -8.61
N TYR A 149 5.93 -4.82 -8.70
CA TYR A 149 5.10 -3.67 -8.33
C TYR A 149 3.70 -3.72 -8.97
N THR A 150 3.64 -3.86 -10.30
CA THR A 150 2.37 -3.85 -11.05
C THR A 150 1.43 -4.99 -10.60
N ARG A 151 2.00 -6.17 -10.28
CA ARG A 151 1.24 -7.32 -9.75
C ARG A 151 0.61 -7.02 -8.38
N HIS A 152 1.24 -6.20 -7.54
CA HIS A 152 0.66 -5.79 -6.25
C HIS A 152 -0.50 -4.79 -6.42
N ILE A 153 -0.43 -3.86 -7.39
CA ILE A 153 -1.57 -2.96 -7.71
C ILE A 153 -2.79 -3.79 -8.15
N GLN A 154 -2.64 -4.67 -9.14
CA GLN A 154 -3.75 -5.48 -9.65
C GLN A 154 -4.36 -6.39 -8.57
N LYS A 155 -3.51 -6.92 -7.67
CA LYS A 155 -3.94 -7.70 -6.50
C LYS A 155 -4.73 -6.85 -5.50
N ALA A 156 -4.37 -5.58 -5.32
CA ALA A 156 -5.14 -4.65 -4.48
C ALA A 156 -6.53 -4.36 -5.06
N PHE A 157 -6.66 -4.15 -6.38
CA PHE A 157 -7.97 -4.05 -7.04
C PHE A 157 -8.82 -5.31 -6.86
N ARG A 158 -8.20 -6.49 -7.02
CA ARG A 158 -8.91 -7.75 -6.80
C ARG A 158 -9.40 -7.89 -5.35
N TYR A 159 -8.64 -7.42 -4.36
CA TYR A 159 -9.13 -7.36 -2.98
C TYR A 159 -10.27 -6.35 -2.78
N LEU A 160 -10.18 -5.14 -3.37
CA LEU A 160 -11.27 -4.15 -3.27
C LEU A 160 -12.57 -4.69 -3.88
N ALA A 161 -12.52 -5.23 -5.10
CA ALA A 161 -13.69 -5.84 -5.76
C ALA A 161 -14.22 -7.05 -4.99
N CYS A 162 -13.35 -7.93 -4.50
CA CYS A 162 -13.73 -9.12 -3.72
C CYS A 162 -14.33 -8.79 -2.34
N MET A 163 -14.10 -7.60 -1.79
CA MET A 163 -14.77 -7.12 -0.58
C MET A 163 -16.08 -6.37 -0.91
N VAL A 164 -16.03 -5.39 -1.83
CA VAL A 164 -17.18 -4.53 -2.14
C VAL A 164 -18.32 -5.30 -2.81
N LEU A 165 -18.03 -6.19 -3.76
CA LEU A 165 -19.06 -6.83 -4.58
C LEU A 165 -19.99 -7.79 -3.80
N PRO A 166 -19.51 -8.74 -2.96
CA PRO A 166 -20.42 -9.59 -2.19
C PRO A 166 -21.23 -8.77 -1.18
N SER A 167 -20.60 -7.80 -0.50
CA SER A 167 -21.29 -6.95 0.47
C SER A 167 -22.37 -6.07 -0.17
N PHE A 168 -22.11 -5.53 -1.36
CA PHE A 168 -23.13 -4.81 -2.13
C PHE A 168 -24.32 -5.70 -2.51
N ILE A 169 -24.08 -6.97 -2.89
CA ILE A 169 -25.17 -7.91 -3.21
C ILE A 169 -26.04 -8.18 -1.96
N VAL A 170 -25.42 -8.41 -0.80
CA VAL A 170 -26.16 -8.69 0.44
C VAL A 170 -26.93 -7.45 0.92
N GLU A 171 -26.31 -6.26 0.91
CA GLU A 171 -26.97 -4.99 1.22
C GLU A 171 -28.15 -4.72 0.26
N LEU A 172 -27.95 -4.91 -1.05
CA LEU A 172 -28.98 -4.71 -2.07
C LEU A 172 -30.19 -5.62 -1.81
N VAL A 173 -29.96 -6.91 -1.55
CA VAL A 173 -31.05 -7.86 -1.22
C VAL A 173 -31.75 -7.46 0.09
N HIS A 174 -30.99 -7.07 1.13
CA HIS A 174 -31.57 -6.64 2.40
C HIS A 174 -32.46 -5.40 2.23
N LYS A 175 -31.97 -4.35 1.53
CA LYS A 175 -32.77 -3.14 1.24
C LYS A 175 -33.98 -3.43 0.35
N ILE A 176 -33.86 -4.32 -0.65
CA ILE A 176 -35.02 -4.71 -1.47
C ILE A 176 -36.11 -5.32 -0.58
N ILE A 177 -35.77 -6.24 0.32
CA ILE A 177 -36.78 -6.87 1.20
C ILE A 177 -37.35 -5.87 2.20
N PHE A 178 -36.53 -4.98 2.76
CA PHE A 178 -36.98 -3.91 3.67
C PHE A 178 -37.98 -2.97 2.98
N PHE A 179 -37.61 -2.40 1.82
CA PHE A 179 -38.48 -1.50 1.05
C PHE A 179 -39.71 -2.21 0.45
N SER A 180 -39.69 -3.55 0.32
CA SER A 180 -40.86 -4.35 -0.08
C SER A 180 -41.83 -4.66 1.07
N ARG A 181 -41.48 -4.34 2.32
CA ARG A 181 -42.31 -4.57 3.52
C ARG A 181 -42.79 -3.29 4.21
N VAL A 182 -42.16 -2.15 3.92
CA VAL A 182 -42.49 -0.85 4.55
C VAL A 182 -43.38 -0.03 3.61
N GLU A 183 -44.62 0.26 4.03
CA GLU A 183 -45.44 1.27 3.38
C GLU A 183 -44.88 2.66 3.66
N ILE A 184 -44.28 3.28 2.63
CA ILE A 184 -43.65 4.61 2.75
C ILE A 184 -44.74 5.69 2.67
N SER A 185 -45.03 6.32 3.81
CA SER A 185 -46.00 7.42 3.94
C SER A 185 -45.45 8.77 3.42
N VAL A 186 -44.99 8.78 2.16
CA VAL A 186 -44.61 9.99 1.42
C VAL A 186 -45.75 10.33 0.46
N PRO A 187 -46.41 11.50 0.55
CA PRO A 187 -47.61 11.82 -0.23
C PRO A 187 -47.46 11.97 -1.76
N CYS A 188 -46.36 11.52 -2.37
CA CYS A 188 -45.97 11.89 -3.74
C CYS A 188 -45.27 10.76 -4.53
N GLY A 189 -46.06 9.77 -4.97
CA GLY A 189 -45.73 8.91 -6.12
C GLY A 189 -44.66 7.82 -5.92
N THR A 190 -44.82 6.73 -6.66
CA THR A 190 -43.90 5.57 -6.63
C THR A 190 -42.47 5.92 -7.04
N LEU A 191 -42.28 6.93 -7.90
CA LEU A 191 -40.98 7.36 -8.40
C LEU A 191 -40.05 7.90 -7.29
N LEU A 192 -40.58 8.64 -6.29
CA LEU A 192 -39.74 9.17 -5.22
C LEU A 192 -39.24 8.07 -4.28
N ASN A 193 -40.01 7.00 -4.07
CA ASN A 193 -39.57 5.84 -3.28
C ASN A 193 -38.36 5.15 -3.94
N TRP A 194 -38.36 4.99 -5.26
CA TRP A 194 -37.20 4.49 -6.01
C TRP A 194 -35.98 5.42 -5.91
N VAL A 195 -36.19 6.75 -5.99
CA VAL A 195 -35.10 7.73 -5.82
C VAL A 195 -34.49 7.65 -4.43
N VAL A 196 -35.30 7.56 -3.36
CA VAL A 196 -34.82 7.42 -1.97
C VAL A 196 -34.06 6.10 -1.80
N PHE A 197 -34.59 4.98 -2.31
CA PHE A 197 -33.92 3.67 -2.27
C PHE A 197 -32.54 3.71 -2.95
N VAL A 198 -32.44 4.24 -4.17
CA VAL A 198 -31.17 4.38 -4.91
C VAL A 198 -30.21 5.31 -4.18
N LEU A 199 -30.70 6.42 -3.62
CA LEU A 199 -29.86 7.39 -2.90
C LEU A 199 -29.29 6.81 -1.59
N VAL A 200 -30.08 6.05 -0.83
CA VAL A 200 -29.63 5.34 0.37
C VAL A 200 -28.53 4.35 0.02
N LEU A 201 -28.77 3.46 -0.95
CA LEU A 201 -27.80 2.46 -1.42
C LEU A 201 -26.52 3.11 -1.94
N LEU A 202 -26.62 4.15 -2.78
CA LEU A 202 -25.46 4.87 -3.31
C LEU A 202 -24.62 5.49 -2.18
N SER A 203 -25.28 6.05 -1.15
CA SER A 203 -24.58 6.62 0.01
C SER A 203 -23.88 5.56 0.88
N TRP A 204 -24.46 4.36 0.98
CA TRP A 204 -23.84 3.22 1.66
C TRP A 204 -22.63 2.70 0.87
N VAL A 205 -22.79 2.49 -0.45
CA VAL A 205 -21.70 2.05 -1.34
C VAL A 205 -20.56 3.05 -1.32
N TYR A 206 -20.86 4.35 -1.32
CA TYR A 206 -19.87 5.41 -1.21
C TYR A 206 -19.11 5.34 0.11
N ARG A 207 -19.80 5.30 1.26
CA ARG A 207 -19.14 5.27 2.59
C ARG A 207 -18.34 3.99 2.83
N THR A 208 -18.93 2.84 2.57
CA THR A 208 -18.29 1.52 2.72
C THR A 208 -17.12 1.36 1.74
N GLY A 209 -17.31 1.76 0.47
CA GLY A 209 -16.28 1.74 -0.56
C GLY A 209 -15.10 2.66 -0.24
N LEU A 210 -15.35 3.85 0.31
CA LEU A 210 -14.31 4.81 0.69
C LEU A 210 -13.45 4.32 1.86
N PHE A 211 -14.07 3.68 2.87
CA PHE A 211 -13.35 2.99 3.94
C PHE A 211 -12.51 1.83 3.40
N LEU A 212 -13.11 0.91 2.64
CA LEU A 212 -12.39 -0.24 2.07
C LEU A 212 -11.26 0.19 1.13
N LEU A 213 -11.46 1.25 0.34
CA LEU A 213 -10.44 1.88 -0.50
C LEU A 213 -9.26 2.38 0.34
N ALA A 214 -9.49 3.12 1.43
CA ALA A 214 -8.40 3.56 2.31
C ALA A 214 -7.62 2.38 2.91
N CYS A 215 -8.32 1.32 3.32
CA CYS A 215 -7.72 0.09 3.83
C CYS A 215 -6.92 -0.69 2.77
N VAL A 216 -7.43 -0.77 1.54
CA VAL A 216 -6.74 -1.40 0.39
C VAL A 216 -5.53 -0.59 -0.04
N ILE A 217 -5.60 0.75 -0.08
CA ILE A 217 -4.46 1.61 -0.40
C ILE A 217 -3.39 1.49 0.69
N PHE A 218 -3.76 1.46 1.98
CA PHE A 218 -2.80 1.19 3.04
C PHE A 218 -2.13 -0.19 2.87
N ARG A 219 -2.89 -1.26 2.66
CA ARG A 219 -2.31 -2.60 2.43
C ARG A 219 -1.43 -2.65 1.17
N LEU A 220 -1.82 -1.97 0.10
CA LEU A 220 -1.00 -1.83 -1.11
C LEU A 220 0.32 -1.17 -0.75
N THR A 221 0.30 0.01 -0.12
CA THR A 221 1.50 0.68 0.41
C THR A 221 2.37 -0.28 1.24
N CYS A 222 1.77 -1.11 2.10
CA CYS A 222 2.51 -2.09 2.89
C CYS A 222 3.24 -3.15 2.06
N GLU A 223 2.57 -3.82 1.12
CA GLU A 223 3.22 -4.86 0.31
C GLU A 223 4.27 -4.28 -0.67
N LEU A 224 4.15 -2.99 -1.04
CA LEU A 224 5.15 -2.27 -1.83
C LEU A 224 6.40 -1.90 -1.04
N GLN A 225 6.27 -1.55 0.25
CA GLN A 225 7.44 -1.37 1.12
C GLN A 225 8.18 -2.70 1.36
N ILE A 226 7.46 -3.82 1.45
CA ILE A 226 8.06 -5.16 1.51
C ILE A 226 8.90 -5.45 0.25
N LEU A 227 8.42 -5.04 -0.94
CA LEU A 227 9.20 -5.17 -2.19
C LEU A 227 10.48 -4.32 -2.18
N ARG A 228 10.48 -3.14 -1.54
CA ARG A 228 11.73 -2.35 -1.34
C ARG A 228 12.68 -3.00 -0.34
N PHE A 229 12.19 -3.65 0.72
CA PHE A 229 13.04 -4.46 1.61
C PHE A 229 13.59 -5.72 0.91
N GLU A 230 12.88 -6.29 -0.06
CA GLU A 230 13.42 -7.36 -0.92
C GLU A 230 14.50 -6.84 -1.91
N GLY A 231 14.41 -5.58 -2.33
CA GLY A 231 15.50 -4.89 -3.03
C GLY A 231 16.75 -4.75 -2.15
N LEU A 232 16.57 -4.30 -0.90
CA LEU A 232 17.64 -4.21 0.09
C LEU A 232 18.26 -5.58 0.42
N HIS A 233 17.47 -6.66 0.45
CA HIS A 233 17.96 -8.03 0.63
C HIS A 233 19.00 -8.41 -0.43
N LYS A 234 18.76 -8.06 -1.68
CA LYS A 234 19.66 -8.36 -2.80
C LYS A 234 20.98 -7.58 -2.74
N LEU A 235 21.00 -6.42 -2.06
CA LEU A 235 22.24 -5.71 -1.75
C LEU A 235 23.07 -6.44 -0.66
N PHE A 236 22.43 -7.12 0.30
CA PHE A 236 23.13 -8.02 1.23
C PHE A 236 23.58 -9.36 0.58
N GLU A 237 22.95 -9.78 -0.52
CA GLU A 237 23.39 -10.96 -1.28
C GLU A 237 24.53 -10.64 -2.28
N GLY A 238 24.64 -9.37 -2.72
CA GLY A 238 25.72 -8.90 -3.58
C GLY A 238 27.07 -8.77 -2.83
N ARG A 239 28.08 -9.54 -3.25
CA ARG A 239 29.40 -9.62 -2.59
C ARG A 239 30.19 -8.31 -2.56
N GLU A 240 29.84 -7.34 -3.43
CA GLU A 240 30.56 -6.07 -3.61
C GLU A 240 29.82 -4.85 -3.02
N SER A 241 28.68 -5.03 -2.32
CA SER A 241 27.90 -3.91 -1.82
C SER A 241 28.51 -3.28 -0.56
N ASP A 242 29.01 -2.05 -0.70
CA ASP A 242 29.52 -1.21 0.40
C ASP A 242 28.51 -1.08 1.55
N ALA A 243 28.97 -1.28 2.78
CA ALA A 243 28.17 -1.07 4.00
C ALA A 243 27.51 0.33 4.05
N ASN A 244 28.19 1.36 3.54
CA ASN A 244 27.66 2.73 3.44
C ASN A 244 26.50 2.86 2.43
N THR A 245 26.53 2.09 1.32
CA THR A 245 25.40 2.06 0.37
C THR A 245 24.17 1.41 1.00
N ILE A 246 24.35 0.23 1.60
CA ILE A 246 23.30 -0.51 2.33
C ILE A 246 22.70 0.35 3.45
N PHE A 247 23.54 1.02 4.25
CA PHE A 247 23.09 1.95 5.30
C PHE A 247 22.22 3.08 4.73
N ARG A 248 22.71 3.76 3.68
CA ARG A 248 22.04 4.92 3.08
C ARG A 248 20.69 4.54 2.46
N GLU A 249 20.60 3.39 1.80
CA GLU A 249 19.33 2.90 1.26
C GLU A 249 18.36 2.45 2.36
N HIS A 250 18.84 1.76 3.40
CA HIS A 250 18.00 1.43 4.56
C HIS A 250 17.44 2.69 5.25
N VAL A 251 18.27 3.72 5.46
CA VAL A 251 17.83 5.02 6.03
C VAL A 251 16.84 5.72 5.10
N ARG A 252 17.04 5.69 3.77
CA ARG A 252 16.11 6.25 2.77
C ARG A 252 14.75 5.55 2.84
N ILE A 253 14.72 4.22 2.79
CA ILE A 253 13.50 3.40 2.89
C ILE A 253 12.79 3.68 4.22
N ARG A 254 13.52 3.66 5.35
CA ARG A 254 12.95 3.88 6.68
C ARG A 254 12.40 5.29 6.87
N ARG A 255 13.03 6.32 6.29
CA ARG A 255 12.52 7.70 6.28
C ARG A 255 11.23 7.83 5.47
N GLN A 256 11.18 7.21 4.28
CA GLN A 256 9.96 7.17 3.45
C GLN A 256 8.82 6.44 4.18
N LEU A 257 9.11 5.27 4.75
CA LEU A 257 8.16 4.46 5.51
C LEU A 257 7.65 5.19 6.76
N TRP A 258 8.51 5.93 7.48
CA TRP A 258 8.10 6.73 8.64
C TRP A 258 7.11 7.84 8.27
N ILE A 259 7.40 8.64 7.23
CA ILE A 259 6.51 9.72 6.77
C ILE A 259 5.12 9.16 6.41
N THR A 260 5.09 8.06 5.65
CA THR A 260 3.85 7.44 5.18
C THR A 260 3.10 6.74 6.32
N SER A 261 3.79 5.97 7.15
CA SER A 261 3.20 5.26 8.29
C SER A 261 2.72 6.20 9.39
N HIS A 262 3.33 7.38 9.59
CA HIS A 262 2.86 8.37 10.56
C HIS A 262 1.46 8.88 10.19
N ARG A 263 1.24 9.17 8.90
CA ARG A 263 -0.08 9.59 8.39
C ARG A 263 -1.13 8.48 8.52
N TYR A 264 -0.78 7.22 8.21
CA TYR A 264 -1.69 6.08 8.37
C TYR A 264 -1.90 5.65 9.84
N ARG A 265 -0.99 5.94 10.77
CA ARG A 265 -1.16 5.60 12.20
C ARG A 265 -2.40 6.26 12.78
N PHE A 266 -2.68 7.52 12.43
CA PHE A 266 -3.94 8.17 12.82
C PHE A 266 -5.15 7.40 12.28
N PHE A 267 -5.16 7.07 10.98
CA PHE A 267 -6.23 6.30 10.35
C PHE A 267 -6.48 4.95 11.04
N ILE A 268 -5.43 4.17 11.32
CA ILE A 268 -5.53 2.85 11.97
C ILE A 268 -6.09 2.99 13.40
N ILE A 269 -5.62 3.98 14.17
CA ILE A 269 -6.11 4.24 15.53
C ILE A 269 -7.59 4.68 15.50
N SER A 270 -7.96 5.62 14.64
CA SER A 270 -9.34 6.07 14.50
C SER A 270 -10.27 4.95 14.03
N CYS A 271 -9.81 4.09 13.11
CA CYS A 271 -10.57 2.91 12.70
C CYS A 271 -10.76 1.94 13.86
N LEU A 272 -9.69 1.60 14.59
CA LEU A 272 -9.78 0.73 15.76
C LEU A 272 -10.81 1.26 16.77
N VAL A 273 -10.62 2.48 17.26
CA VAL A 273 -11.51 3.07 18.29
C VAL A 273 -12.96 3.12 17.81
N THR A 274 -13.20 3.50 16.54
CA THR A 274 -14.57 3.59 16.00
C THR A 274 -15.22 2.21 15.87
N ILE A 275 -14.47 1.21 15.43
CA ILE A 275 -14.99 -0.15 15.24
C ILE A 275 -15.23 -0.82 16.60
N THR A 276 -14.26 -0.77 17.53
CA THR A 276 -14.42 -1.29 18.90
C THR A 276 -15.61 -0.66 19.61
N VAL A 277 -15.77 0.67 19.54
CA VAL A 277 -16.92 1.36 20.15
C VAL A 277 -18.22 0.93 19.47
N SER A 278 -18.26 0.84 18.13
CA SER A 278 -19.47 0.41 17.43
C SER A 278 -19.90 -1.02 17.79
N GLN A 279 -18.96 -1.96 17.88
CA GLN A 279 -19.24 -3.35 18.27
C GLN A 279 -19.68 -3.41 19.73
N LEU A 280 -18.99 -2.70 20.64
CA LEU A 280 -19.34 -2.68 22.06
C LEU A 280 -20.74 -2.09 22.30
N THR A 281 -21.08 -0.96 21.67
CA THR A 281 -22.43 -0.38 21.84
C THR A 281 -23.50 -1.25 21.18
N SER A 282 -23.20 -1.89 20.05
CA SER A 282 -24.12 -2.84 19.41
C SER A 282 -24.36 -4.08 20.29
N LEU A 283 -23.30 -4.60 20.92
CA LEU A 283 -23.38 -5.69 21.89
C LEU A 283 -24.25 -5.30 23.11
N LEU A 284 -24.02 -4.11 23.68
CA LEU A 284 -24.81 -3.60 24.81
C LEU A 284 -26.29 -3.42 24.45
N LEU A 285 -26.60 -2.85 23.28
CA LEU A 285 -27.98 -2.70 22.81
C LEU A 285 -28.68 -4.06 22.62
N VAL A 286 -27.98 -5.07 22.06
CA VAL A 286 -28.52 -6.44 21.91
C VAL A 286 -28.73 -7.12 23.26
N LEU A 287 -27.90 -6.83 24.27
CA LEU A 287 -28.10 -7.31 25.64
C LEU A 287 -29.29 -6.63 26.36
N GLU A 288 -29.60 -5.38 26.01
CA GLU A 288 -30.73 -4.61 26.56
C GLU A 288 -32.06 -4.97 25.86
N SER A 289 -32.04 -5.15 24.53
CA SER A 289 -33.20 -5.54 23.73
C SER A 289 -33.56 -7.01 23.89
N LYS A 290 -34.36 -7.31 24.92
CA LYS A 290 -34.75 -8.67 25.32
C LYS A 290 -35.50 -9.43 24.20
N SER A 291 -34.75 -10.27 23.47
CA SER A 291 -35.16 -11.34 22.53
C SER A 291 -35.90 -11.02 21.22
N ASP A 292 -36.40 -9.80 20.96
CA ASP A 292 -37.19 -9.53 19.74
C ASP A 292 -36.34 -9.11 18.50
N THR A 293 -35.01 -9.30 18.52
CA THR A 293 -34.07 -8.84 17.48
C THR A 293 -33.96 -9.76 16.27
N THR A 294 -35.02 -9.86 15.46
CA THR A 294 -34.99 -10.65 14.21
C THR A 294 -33.92 -10.18 13.22
N PHE A 295 -33.37 -11.12 12.43
CA PHE A 295 -32.38 -10.85 11.36
C PHE A 295 -32.79 -9.76 10.35
N PHE A 296 -34.10 -9.54 10.13
CA PHE A 296 -34.60 -8.47 9.27
C PHE A 296 -34.43 -7.06 9.85
N ASN A 297 -34.31 -6.92 11.18
CA ASN A 297 -34.09 -5.63 11.85
C ASN A 297 -32.58 -5.37 12.11
N SER A 298 -31.79 -6.43 12.29
CA SER A 298 -30.36 -6.35 12.64
C SER A 298 -29.41 -6.62 11.45
N GLY A 299 -29.94 -6.95 10.26
CA GLY A 299 -29.14 -7.32 9.08
C GLY A 299 -28.11 -6.26 8.67
N ASP A 300 -28.53 -5.00 8.55
CA ASP A 300 -27.63 -3.86 8.26
C ASP A 300 -26.43 -3.79 9.22
N LEU A 301 -26.66 -3.99 10.52
CA LEU A 301 -25.64 -3.97 11.56
C LEU A 301 -24.63 -5.11 11.34
N VAL A 302 -25.11 -6.34 11.14
CA VAL A 302 -24.25 -7.51 10.88
C VAL A 302 -23.41 -7.33 9.61
N ILE A 303 -24.03 -6.88 8.51
CA ILE A 303 -23.34 -6.64 7.22
C ILE A 303 -22.25 -5.57 7.41
N CYS A 304 -22.60 -4.44 8.00
CA CYS A 304 -21.70 -3.31 8.16
C CYS A 304 -20.54 -3.65 9.12
N SER A 305 -20.80 -4.29 10.26
CA SER A 305 -19.76 -4.75 11.20
C SER A 305 -18.81 -5.77 10.57
N ALA A 306 -19.31 -6.74 9.80
CA ALA A 306 -18.48 -7.72 9.10
C ALA A 306 -17.54 -7.04 8.08
N VAL A 307 -18.05 -6.08 7.30
CA VAL A 307 -17.24 -5.37 6.31
C VAL A 307 -16.20 -4.44 6.95
N GLN A 308 -16.58 -3.75 8.03
CA GLN A 308 -15.64 -2.95 8.83
C GLN A 308 -14.50 -3.81 9.37
N LEU A 309 -14.82 -4.96 9.99
CA LEU A 309 -13.84 -5.89 10.51
C LEU A 309 -12.94 -6.47 9.40
N CYS A 310 -13.51 -6.90 8.27
CA CYS A 310 -12.75 -7.37 7.12
C CYS A 310 -11.76 -6.33 6.57
N GLY A 311 -12.19 -5.06 6.46
CA GLY A 311 -11.31 -3.95 6.06
C GLY A 311 -10.22 -3.62 7.10
N PHE A 312 -10.54 -3.71 8.38
CA PHE A 312 -9.60 -3.45 9.46
C PHE A 312 -8.54 -4.55 9.60
N VAL A 313 -8.93 -5.83 9.52
CA VAL A 313 -8.00 -6.97 9.47
C VAL A 313 -7.09 -6.90 8.22
N LEU A 314 -7.60 -6.40 7.09
CA LEU A 314 -6.79 -6.14 5.89
C LEU A 314 -5.64 -5.15 6.16
N CYS A 315 -5.88 -4.12 6.99
CA CYS A 315 -4.86 -3.17 7.44
C CYS A 315 -3.87 -3.82 8.42
N LEU A 316 -4.37 -4.40 9.52
CA LEU A 316 -3.52 -4.94 10.59
C LEU A 316 -2.58 -6.03 10.05
N THR A 317 -3.08 -6.94 9.19
CA THR A 317 -2.25 -7.98 8.55
C THR A 317 -1.19 -7.41 7.61
N GLY A 318 -1.46 -6.28 6.94
CA GLY A 318 -0.46 -5.55 6.16
C GLY A 318 0.64 -4.94 7.03
N ALA A 319 0.28 -4.32 8.15
CA ALA A 319 1.23 -3.69 9.07
C ALA A 319 2.11 -4.72 9.80
N ALA A 320 1.51 -5.78 10.37
CA ALA A 320 2.25 -6.85 11.05
C ALA A 320 3.23 -7.59 10.11
N ARG A 321 2.88 -7.71 8.81
CA ARG A 321 3.80 -8.23 7.77
C ARG A 321 5.03 -7.35 7.57
N ILE A 322 4.89 -6.01 7.60
CA ILE A 322 6.05 -5.11 7.57
C ILE A 322 6.89 -5.32 8.82
N THR A 323 6.28 -5.29 10.01
CA THR A 323 6.98 -5.42 11.29
C THR A 323 7.86 -6.67 11.32
N HIS A 324 7.30 -7.84 10.99
CA HIS A 324 8.04 -9.09 10.90
C HIS A 324 9.16 -9.06 9.84
N ARG A 325 8.94 -8.41 8.68
CA ARG A 325 9.98 -8.27 7.66
C ARG A 325 11.11 -7.34 8.08
N ALA A 326 10.80 -6.24 8.76
CA ALA A 326 11.78 -5.29 9.29
C ALA A 326 12.66 -5.94 10.38
N GLN A 327 12.06 -6.67 11.32
CA GLN A 327 12.78 -7.44 12.35
C GLN A 327 13.74 -8.47 11.74
N GLY A 328 13.34 -9.11 10.63
CA GLY A 328 14.19 -10.09 9.93
C GLY A 328 15.46 -9.53 9.29
N ILE A 329 15.54 -8.22 8.99
CA ILE A 329 16.71 -7.62 8.32
C ILE A 329 17.99 -7.78 9.16
N VAL A 330 17.86 -7.83 10.49
CA VAL A 330 19.03 -7.85 11.38
C VAL A 330 19.75 -9.20 11.39
N SER A 331 19.02 -10.32 11.30
CA SER A 331 19.65 -11.64 11.17
C SER A 331 20.31 -11.83 9.80
N ILE A 332 19.72 -11.25 8.75
CA ILE A 332 20.32 -11.18 7.40
C ILE A 332 21.62 -10.37 7.43
N ALA A 333 21.60 -9.18 8.03
CA ALA A 333 22.79 -8.32 8.14
C ALA A 333 23.90 -8.95 8.99
N ALA A 334 23.56 -9.65 10.08
CA ALA A 334 24.52 -10.40 10.87
C ALA A 334 25.14 -11.57 10.08
N LYS A 335 24.33 -12.34 9.34
CA LYS A 335 24.82 -13.41 8.45
C LYS A 335 25.76 -12.86 7.37
N TRP A 336 25.41 -11.73 6.74
CA TRP A 336 26.24 -11.07 5.75
C TRP A 336 27.59 -10.59 6.34
N HIS A 337 27.57 -9.95 7.51
CA HIS A 337 28.79 -9.51 8.20
C HIS A 337 29.71 -10.70 8.51
N MET A 338 29.16 -11.82 8.98
CA MET A 338 29.91 -13.06 9.21
C MET A 338 30.53 -13.62 7.92
N VAL A 339 29.73 -13.81 6.86
CA VAL A 339 30.20 -14.34 5.56
C VAL A 339 31.30 -13.45 4.97
N MET A 340 31.14 -12.12 5.01
CA MET A 340 32.14 -11.17 4.53
C MET A 340 33.36 -11.07 5.46
N THR A 341 33.32 -11.59 6.68
CA THR A 341 34.48 -11.66 7.59
C THR A 341 35.26 -12.95 7.34
N ASN A 342 34.59 -14.10 7.23
CA ASN A 342 35.24 -15.38 6.92
C ASN A 342 35.94 -15.34 5.54
N ALA A 343 35.25 -14.86 4.49
CA ALA A 343 35.83 -14.70 3.16
C ALA A 343 37.02 -13.71 3.11
N SER A 344 37.17 -12.87 4.14
CA SER A 344 38.34 -11.99 4.30
C SER A 344 39.52 -12.75 4.93
N ALA A 345 39.27 -13.54 5.98
CA ALA A 345 40.29 -14.35 6.64
C ALA A 345 40.84 -15.46 5.73
N GLU A 346 39.98 -16.08 4.91
CA GLU A 346 40.36 -17.03 3.86
C GLU A 346 41.31 -16.39 2.83
N SER A 347 41.06 -15.13 2.45
CA SER A 347 41.94 -14.34 1.56
C SER A 347 43.33 -14.13 2.16
N ASP A 348 43.42 -13.96 3.47
CA ASP A 348 44.67 -13.64 4.15
C ASP A 348 45.51 -14.90 4.41
N GLN A 349 44.86 -16.03 4.76
CA GLN A 349 45.54 -17.33 4.85
C GLN A 349 46.09 -17.78 3.49
N CYS A 350 45.32 -17.64 2.41
CA CYS A 350 45.75 -18.01 1.07
C CYS A 350 46.98 -17.20 0.57
N LYS A 351 47.20 -15.99 1.10
CA LYS A 351 48.43 -15.20 0.84
C LYS A 351 49.61 -15.59 1.72
N GLY A 352 49.40 -16.33 2.81
CA GLY A 352 50.45 -16.76 3.74
C GLY A 352 51.11 -18.09 3.36
N GLU A 353 50.41 -18.99 2.67
CA GLU A 353 50.86 -20.38 2.45
C GLU A 353 51.82 -20.58 1.26
N THR A 354 52.19 -19.53 0.51
CA THR A 354 53.10 -19.63 -0.64
C THR A 354 54.58 -19.42 -0.27
N SER A 355 55.06 -19.98 0.86
CA SER A 355 56.44 -19.73 1.33
C SER A 355 57.09 -20.82 2.22
N GLU A 356 56.94 -22.12 1.92
CA GLU A 356 57.80 -23.17 2.52
C GLU A 356 58.33 -24.22 1.51
N VAL A 357 59.53 -24.00 0.97
CA VAL A 357 60.42 -25.09 0.50
C VAL A 357 61.91 -24.76 0.79
N SER A 358 62.34 -25.05 2.03
CA SER A 358 63.72 -25.36 2.46
C SER A 358 64.88 -24.33 2.28
N PRO A 359 66.02 -24.51 3.01
CA PRO A 359 66.99 -23.43 3.25
C PRO A 359 68.40 -23.62 2.66
N SER A 360 69.11 -22.51 2.44
CA SER A 360 70.59 -22.43 2.41
C SER A 360 71.06 -20.97 2.61
N PRO A 361 72.19 -20.68 3.31
CA PRO A 361 72.57 -19.32 3.67
C PRO A 361 73.65 -18.70 2.76
N SER A 362 73.43 -17.45 2.32
CA SER A 362 74.51 -16.55 1.86
C SER A 362 74.04 -15.09 2.00
N ALA A 363 74.93 -14.19 2.41
CA ALA A 363 74.64 -12.76 2.54
C ALA A 363 75.15 -11.98 1.32
N THR A 364 74.48 -10.87 0.96
CA THR A 364 75.06 -9.58 0.47
C THR A 364 73.91 -8.60 0.20
N ASP A 365 74.20 -7.30 0.31
CA ASP A 365 73.29 -6.15 0.18
C ASP A 365 72.66 -5.99 -1.22
N SER A 366 71.46 -5.39 -1.28
CA SER A 366 71.17 -4.19 -2.10
C SER A 366 69.71 -3.73 -1.98
N GLU A 367 69.47 -2.44 -2.25
CA GLU A 367 68.12 -1.86 -2.34
C GLU A 367 67.44 -2.19 -3.67
N SER A 368 66.11 -2.41 -3.65
CA SER A 368 65.18 -1.85 -4.65
C SER A 368 63.73 -1.99 -4.16
N SER A 369 62.85 -1.11 -4.65
CA SER A 369 61.43 -1.08 -4.30
C SER A 369 60.61 -2.09 -5.09
N GLU A 370 59.68 -2.78 -4.42
CA GLU A 370 58.47 -3.26 -5.08
C GLU A 370 57.23 -2.99 -4.21
N ILE A 371 56.10 -2.68 -4.85
CA ILE A 371 54.95 -2.09 -4.18
C ILE A 371 54.13 -3.19 -3.51
N HIS A 372 54.38 -3.43 -2.22
CA HIS A 372 53.49 -4.20 -1.37
C HIS A 372 52.14 -3.49 -1.22
N ILE A 373 51.24 -3.73 -2.19
CA ILE A 373 49.79 -3.55 -2.00
C ILE A 373 49.33 -4.71 -1.11
N SER A 374 49.71 -4.65 0.17
CA SER A 374 49.12 -5.46 1.22
C SER A 374 47.65 -5.04 1.35
N VAL A 375 46.79 -5.69 0.56
CA VAL A 375 45.37 -5.81 0.87
C VAL A 375 45.22 -6.74 2.08
N THR A 376 45.72 -6.25 3.21
CA THR A 376 45.17 -6.48 4.54
C THR A 376 43.70 -6.11 4.48
N PRO A 377 42.78 -6.81 5.17
CA PRO A 377 41.41 -6.35 5.30
C PRO A 377 41.43 -4.96 5.95
N GLN A 378 41.03 -3.92 5.22
CA GLN A 378 41.01 -2.58 5.80
C GLN A 378 40.18 -2.63 7.09
N PRO A 379 40.74 -2.32 8.28
CA PRO A 379 40.01 -2.44 9.53
C PRO A 379 38.77 -1.52 9.54
N CYS A 380 38.84 -0.39 8.83
CA CYS A 380 37.73 0.49 8.50
C CYS A 380 36.52 -0.25 7.89
N SER A 381 36.76 -1.21 6.98
CA SER A 381 35.72 -2.03 6.36
C SER A 381 35.04 -2.96 7.37
N PHE A 382 35.79 -3.54 8.31
CA PHE A 382 35.24 -4.42 9.34
C PHE A 382 34.43 -3.61 10.34
N HIS A 383 34.99 -2.52 10.88
CA HIS A 383 34.30 -1.65 11.83
C HIS A 383 33.05 -1.00 11.23
N THR A 384 33.04 -0.64 9.94
CA THR A 384 31.85 -0.08 9.29
C THR A 384 30.76 -1.14 9.08
N ARG A 385 31.14 -2.39 8.75
CA ARG A 385 30.19 -3.53 8.70
C ARG A 385 29.61 -3.84 10.09
N GLN A 386 30.45 -3.87 11.12
CA GLN A 386 30.04 -4.08 12.50
C GLN A 386 29.11 -2.95 12.99
N ALA A 387 29.45 -1.69 12.72
CA ALA A 387 28.63 -0.53 13.06
C ALA A 387 27.27 -0.55 12.34
N LEU A 388 27.20 -1.01 11.09
CA LEU A 388 25.93 -1.21 10.38
C LEU A 388 25.06 -2.29 11.07
N VAL A 389 25.63 -3.43 11.46
CA VAL A 389 24.87 -4.48 12.17
C VAL A 389 24.39 -3.97 13.53
N THR A 390 25.25 -3.29 14.31
CA THR A 390 24.88 -2.69 15.60
C THR A 390 23.80 -1.61 15.44
N TYR A 391 23.89 -0.76 14.41
CA TYR A 391 22.85 0.21 14.07
C TYR A 391 21.52 -0.50 13.78
N LEU A 392 21.53 -1.52 12.90
CA LEU A 392 20.31 -2.25 12.52
C LEU A 392 19.69 -2.95 13.74
N HIS A 393 20.50 -3.56 14.61
CA HIS A 393 20.04 -4.19 15.85
C HIS A 393 19.31 -3.21 16.78
N HIS A 394 19.84 -1.99 16.97
CA HIS A 394 19.16 -0.95 17.76
C HIS A 394 17.97 -0.30 17.02
N ASN A 395 17.74 -0.65 15.75
CA ASN A 395 16.72 -0.03 14.89
C ASN A 395 15.72 -1.02 14.27
N CYS A 396 15.60 -2.24 14.83
CA CYS A 396 14.64 -3.31 14.46
C CYS A 396 13.15 -2.90 14.41
N GLY A 397 12.79 -1.71 14.88
CA GLY A 397 11.41 -1.26 15.06
C GLY A 397 10.61 -1.20 13.76
N GLY A 398 9.57 -2.05 13.69
CA GLY A 398 8.52 -1.98 12.67
C GLY A 398 7.54 -0.81 12.90
N ILE A 399 6.30 -0.97 12.44
CA ILE A 399 5.26 0.04 12.69
C ILE A 399 4.86 0.00 14.16
N THR A 400 4.98 1.12 14.87
CA THR A 400 4.57 1.24 16.28
C THR A 400 3.26 2.01 16.43
N LEU A 401 2.31 1.47 17.20
CA LEU A 401 1.10 2.14 17.66
C LEU A 401 1.26 2.45 19.15
N PHE A 402 1.12 3.71 19.55
CA PHE A 402 1.31 4.16 20.95
C PHE A 402 2.62 3.71 21.64
N GLY A 403 3.68 3.43 20.86
CA GLY A 403 4.96 2.93 21.38
C GLY A 403 5.08 1.41 21.36
N PHE A 404 3.96 0.69 21.44
CA PHE A 404 3.91 -0.75 21.21
C PHE A 404 4.19 -1.07 19.74
N VAL A 405 4.98 -2.12 19.50
CA VAL A 405 5.22 -2.65 18.16
C VAL A 405 3.95 -3.39 17.70
N LEU A 406 3.43 -3.07 16.52
CA LEU A 406 2.30 -3.80 15.94
C LEU A 406 2.82 -5.12 15.35
N ASP A 407 2.89 -6.11 16.23
CA ASP A 407 3.46 -7.44 15.99
C ASP A 407 2.36 -8.48 15.64
N ARG A 408 2.74 -9.76 15.61
CA ARG A 408 1.82 -10.86 15.32
C ARG A 408 0.95 -11.26 16.53
N GLY A 409 1.47 -11.13 17.75
CA GLY A 409 0.72 -11.34 19.00
C GLY A 409 -0.41 -10.33 19.16
N LEU A 410 -0.09 -9.03 19.11
CA LEU A 410 -1.10 -7.97 19.22
C LEU A 410 -2.13 -8.03 18.09
N LEU A 411 -1.72 -8.37 16.86
CA LEU A 411 -2.64 -8.70 15.77
C LEU A 411 -3.63 -9.82 16.15
N HIS A 412 -3.15 -10.93 16.72
CA HIS A 412 -4.00 -12.06 17.10
C HIS A 412 -4.93 -11.74 18.28
N THR A 413 -4.45 -11.02 19.30
CA THR A 413 -5.29 -10.55 20.42
C THR A 413 -6.39 -9.61 19.94
N LEU A 414 -6.03 -8.62 19.12
CA LEU A 414 -6.96 -7.61 18.63
C LEU A 414 -8.00 -8.22 17.66
N PHE A 415 -7.57 -9.12 16.78
CA PHE A 415 -8.47 -9.90 15.94
C PHE A 415 -9.39 -10.80 16.75
N GLY A 416 -8.86 -11.52 17.76
CA GLY A 416 -9.65 -12.41 18.61
C GLY A 416 -10.74 -11.67 19.39
N PHE A 417 -10.41 -10.50 19.94
CA PHE A 417 -11.35 -9.64 20.68
C PHE A 417 -12.49 -9.13 19.78
N GLU A 418 -12.16 -8.48 18.67
CA GLU A 418 -13.14 -7.92 17.72
C GLU A 418 -13.99 -9.02 17.05
N LEU A 419 -13.36 -10.14 16.64
CA LEU A 419 -14.09 -11.28 16.08
C LEU A 419 -15.06 -11.89 17.11
N SER A 420 -14.67 -11.98 18.38
CA SER A 420 -15.53 -12.53 19.44
C SER A 420 -16.78 -11.67 19.66
N MET A 421 -16.65 -10.34 19.62
CA MET A 421 -17.82 -9.44 19.68
C MET A 421 -18.75 -9.66 18.49
N VAL A 422 -18.22 -9.70 17.26
CA VAL A 422 -19.05 -9.88 16.05
C VAL A 422 -19.71 -11.27 16.01
N LEU A 423 -19.01 -12.34 16.42
CA LEU A 423 -19.59 -13.68 16.52
C LEU A 423 -20.64 -13.78 17.64
N TRP A 424 -20.45 -13.09 18.76
CA TRP A 424 -21.47 -13.04 19.82
C TRP A 424 -22.74 -12.32 19.33
N ILE A 425 -22.60 -11.14 18.71
CA ILE A 425 -23.74 -10.40 18.13
C ILE A 425 -24.45 -11.26 17.10
N LEU A 426 -23.72 -11.94 16.20
CA LEU A 426 -24.29 -12.87 15.22
C LEU A 426 -25.05 -14.02 15.91
N SER A 427 -24.52 -14.59 16.98
CA SER A 427 -25.17 -15.67 17.74
C SER A 427 -26.44 -15.24 18.47
N MET A 428 -26.63 -13.95 18.74
CA MET A 428 -27.85 -13.38 19.35
C MET A 428 -28.87 -12.85 18.31
N VAL A 429 -28.52 -12.91 17.02
CA VAL A 429 -29.35 -12.42 15.88
C VAL A 429 -29.79 -13.57 14.96
N VAL A 430 -29.16 -14.74 15.08
CA VAL A 430 -29.45 -15.97 14.31
C VAL A 430 -30.20 -17.03 15.13
N VAL A 431 -30.20 -16.90 16.47
CA VAL A 431 -30.93 -17.75 17.43
C VAL A 431 -32.15 -17.00 17.94
#